data_AF-A0A090QP31-F1
#
_entry.id   AF-A0A090QP31-F1
#
_cell.length_a   1.000
_cell.length_b   1.000
_cell.length_c   1.000
_cell.angle_alpha   90.00
_cell.angle_beta   90.00
_cell.angle_gamma   90.00
#
_symmetry.space_group_name_H-M   'P 1'
#
loop_
_entity.id
_entity.type
_entity.pdbx_description
1 polymer ?
#
loop_
_entity_poly.entity_id
_entity_poly.type
_entity_poly.pdbx_seq_one_letter_code
_entity_poly.pdbx_strand_id
1 'polypeptide(L)'
;MDIDVATHVFEHSCQEVSLLILKHWGFDSDYLEVASNTRSPFKPANEHSYYLDVARMANHLLLFRTNDDAIEEHHVELDLAGAEVMYELSNLSDADFVQRLKEMIKNSGM
;
A
#
# COMPACT_ATOMS: atom_id res chain seq x y z
N MET A 1 8.59 -29.08 -1.91
CA MET A 1 8.87 -27.65 -1.69
C MET A 1 8.58 -27.41 -0.22
N ASP A 2 9.59 -27.02 0.55
CA ASP A 2 9.48 -26.89 2.00
C ASP A 2 8.74 -25.57 2.30
N ILE A 3 7.52 -25.68 2.85
CA ILE A 3 6.64 -24.54 3.11
C ILE A 3 7.25 -23.62 4.18
N ASP A 4 8.03 -24.16 5.11
CA ASP A 4 8.64 -23.37 6.18
C ASP A 4 9.79 -22.53 5.61
N VAL A 5 10.58 -23.11 4.70
CA VAL A 5 11.61 -22.36 3.96
C VAL A 5 10.98 -21.32 3.04
N ALA A 6 9.89 -21.67 2.35
CA ALA A 6 9.19 -20.73 1.47
C ALA A 6 8.56 -19.57 2.25
N THR A 7 7.93 -19.86 3.39
CA THR A 7 7.38 -18.85 4.31
C THR A 7 8.48 -17.97 4.86
N HIS A 8 9.59 -18.54 5.33
CA HIS A 8 10.72 -17.77 5.82
C HIS A 8 11.32 -16.84 4.75
N VAL A 9 11.54 -17.34 3.54
CA VAL A 9 12.00 -16.51 2.40
C VAL A 9 10.96 -15.45 2.04
N PHE A 10 9.67 -15.75 2.13
CA PHE A 10 8.62 -14.78 1.88
C PHE A 10 8.62 -13.69 2.98
N GLU A 11 8.58 -14.05 4.25
CA GLU A 11 8.61 -13.10 5.36
C GLU A 11 9.85 -12.20 5.36
N HIS A 12 11.02 -12.74 4.98
CA HIS A 12 12.30 -12.02 5.09
C HIS A 12 12.78 -11.42 3.77
N SER A 13 12.18 -11.80 2.65
CA SER A 13 12.63 -11.35 1.32
C SER A 13 11.48 -10.94 0.40
N CYS A 14 10.22 -10.92 0.85
CA CYS A 14 9.08 -10.57 -0.01
C CYS A 14 9.26 -9.20 -0.67
N GLN A 15 9.79 -8.19 0.03
CA GLN A 15 10.05 -6.87 -0.58
C GLN A 15 11.06 -6.96 -1.74
N GLU A 16 12.21 -7.59 -1.51
CA GLU A 16 13.28 -7.74 -2.50
C GLU A 16 12.87 -8.65 -3.67
N VAL A 17 12.20 -9.75 -3.36
CA VAL A 17 11.70 -10.74 -4.32
C VAL A 17 10.56 -10.15 -5.16
N SER A 18 9.62 -9.44 -4.54
CA SER A 18 8.53 -8.77 -5.27
C SER A 18 9.07 -7.73 -6.23
N LEU A 19 10.03 -6.91 -5.78
CA LEU A 19 10.71 -5.95 -6.63
C LEU A 19 11.41 -6.64 -7.81
N LEU A 20 12.13 -7.73 -7.56
CA LEU A 20 12.84 -8.49 -8.60
C LEU A 20 11.87 -9.08 -9.64
N ILE A 21 10.77 -9.68 -9.18
CA ILE A 21 9.75 -10.28 -10.05
C ILE A 21 9.09 -9.22 -10.92
N LEU A 22 8.61 -8.13 -10.33
CA LEU A 22 7.94 -7.05 -11.06
C LEU A 22 8.88 -6.42 -12.10
N LYS A 23 10.14 -6.23 -11.74
CA LYS A 23 11.17 -5.75 -12.67
C LYS A 23 11.40 -6.74 -13.81
N HIS A 24 11.46 -8.05 -13.52
CA HIS A 24 11.63 -9.08 -14.53
C HIS A 24 10.44 -9.16 -15.49
N TRP A 25 9.22 -8.96 -14.99
CA TRP A 25 7.99 -8.93 -15.80
C TRP A 25 7.80 -7.62 -16.58
N GLY A 26 8.65 -6.62 -16.36
CA GLY A 26 8.61 -5.36 -17.09
C GLY A 26 7.50 -4.42 -16.63
N PHE A 27 7.08 -4.51 -15.37
CA PHE A 27 6.19 -3.50 -14.77
C PHE A 27 6.86 -2.13 -14.74
N ASP A 28 6.05 -1.07 -14.83
CA ASP A 28 6.54 0.30 -14.79
C ASP A 28 7.09 0.69 -13.40
N SER A 29 7.73 1.86 -13.34
CA SER A 29 8.37 2.34 -12.12
C SER A 29 7.42 2.54 -10.95
N ASP A 30 6.13 2.79 -11.18
CA ASP A 30 5.17 3.06 -10.10
C ASP A 30 4.97 1.80 -9.26
N TYR A 31 4.87 0.63 -9.90
CA TYR A 31 4.78 -0.65 -9.21
C TYR A 31 6.07 -1.00 -8.47
N LEU A 32 7.24 -0.66 -9.04
CA LEU A 32 8.52 -0.89 -8.38
C LEU A 32 8.69 0.00 -7.13
N GLU A 33 8.21 1.24 -7.19
CA GLU A 33 8.19 2.15 -6.05
C GLU A 33 7.32 1.61 -4.91
N VAL A 34 6.12 1.13 -5.23
CA VAL A 34 5.22 0.49 -4.27
C VAL A 34 5.89 -0.76 -3.67
N ALA A 35 6.42 -1.66 -4.49
CA ALA A 35 7.01 -2.91 -4.03
C ALA A 35 8.28 -2.72 -3.18
N SER A 36 9.06 -1.68 -3.46
CA SER A 36 10.24 -1.33 -2.66
C SER A 36 9.93 -0.36 -1.52
N ASN A 37 8.68 0.10 -1.39
CA ASN A 37 8.28 1.20 -0.51
C ASN A 37 9.24 2.41 -0.58
N THR A 38 9.79 2.70 -1.76
CA THR A 38 10.84 3.69 -1.97
C THR A 38 10.58 4.46 -3.26
N ARG A 39 10.68 5.79 -3.23
CA ARG A 39 10.53 6.63 -4.43
C ARG A 39 11.71 6.38 -5.39
N SER A 40 11.44 6.37 -6.70
CA SER A 40 12.48 6.16 -7.70
C SER A 40 13.43 7.35 -7.69
N PRO A 41 14.75 7.13 -7.55
CA PRO A 41 15.73 8.21 -7.55
C PRO A 41 15.87 8.87 -8.94
N PHE A 42 15.35 8.22 -9.98
CA PHE A 42 15.45 8.68 -11.36
C PHE A 42 14.18 9.40 -11.85
N LYS A 43 13.11 9.45 -11.04
CA LYS A 43 11.95 10.26 -11.39
C LYS A 43 12.28 11.74 -11.23
N PRO A 44 11.91 12.59 -12.20
CA PRO A 44 12.07 14.02 -12.05
C PRO A 44 11.22 14.51 -10.87
N ALA A 45 11.73 15.51 -10.14
CA ALA A 45 11.13 15.97 -8.88
C ALA A 45 9.69 16.53 -9.02
N ASN A 46 9.23 16.77 -10.25
CA ASN A 46 7.87 17.20 -10.56
C ASN A 46 6.90 16.03 -10.86
N GLU A 47 7.39 14.80 -10.92
CA GLU A 47 6.58 13.61 -11.13
C GLU A 47 6.22 13.00 -9.77
N HIS A 48 4.97 13.19 -9.36
CA HIS A 48 4.46 12.71 -8.09
C HIS A 48 4.32 11.17 -8.10
N SER A 49 4.86 10.51 -7.08
CA SER A 49 4.69 9.06 -6.84
C SER A 49 3.30 8.74 -6.28
N TYR A 50 2.25 9.03 -7.07
CA TYR A 50 0.85 8.91 -6.64
C TYR A 50 0.49 7.50 -6.14
N TYR A 51 0.97 6.45 -6.83
CA TYR A 51 0.70 5.06 -6.44
C TYR A 51 1.32 4.69 -5.08
N LEU A 52 2.56 5.09 -4.84
CA LEU A 52 3.24 4.85 -3.57
C LEU A 52 2.55 5.60 -2.43
N ASP A 53 2.16 6.85 -2.66
CA ASP A 53 1.46 7.66 -1.67
C ASP A 53 0.10 7.05 -1.32
N VAL A 54 -0.70 6.64 -2.32
CA VAL A 54 -1.96 5.92 -2.10
C VAL A 54 -1.75 4.59 -1.36
N ALA A 55 -0.71 3.82 -1.71
CA ALA A 55 -0.41 2.55 -1.03
C ALA A 55 -0.05 2.77 0.45
N ARG A 56 0.75 3.78 0.76
CA ARG A 56 1.11 4.16 2.15
C ARG A 56 -0.10 4.64 2.94
N MET A 57 -0.95 5.45 2.32
CA MET A 57 -2.23 5.88 2.92
C MET A 57 -3.13 4.70 3.26
N ALA A 58 -3.32 3.79 2.30
CA ALA A 58 -4.15 2.60 2.50
C ALA A 58 -3.58 1.72 3.63
N ASN A 59 -2.27 1.49 3.67
CA ASN A 59 -1.62 0.74 4.73
C ASN A 59 -1.83 1.41 6.10
N HIS A 60 -1.61 2.71 6.20
CA HIS A 60 -1.80 3.46 7.45
C HIS A 60 -3.25 3.44 7.94
N LEU A 61 -4.23 3.53 7.03
CA LEU A 61 -5.65 3.37 7.36
C LEU A 61 -5.94 1.96 7.91
N LEU A 62 -5.36 0.91 7.33
CA LEU A 62 -5.54 -0.45 7.82
C LEU A 62 -4.95 -0.63 9.22
N LEU A 63 -3.74 -0.14 9.46
CA LEU A 63 -3.11 -0.16 10.79
C LEU A 63 -3.94 0.60 11.83
N PHE A 64 -4.47 1.78 11.47
CA PHE A 64 -5.38 2.55 12.33
C PHE A 64 -6.63 1.75 12.70
N ARG A 65 -7.31 1.16 11.71
CA ARG A 65 -8.57 0.44 11.95
C ARG A 65 -8.38 -0.88 12.70
N THR A 66 -7.20 -1.47 12.64
CA THR A 66 -6.86 -2.71 13.37
C THR A 66 -6.23 -2.44 14.74
N ASN A 67 -6.02 -1.17 15.11
CA ASN A 67 -5.33 -0.76 16.32
C ASN A 67 -3.95 -1.44 16.45
N ASP A 68 -3.22 -1.43 15.34
CA ASP A 68 -1.89 -2.03 15.22
C ASP A 68 -0.81 -1.01 15.63
N ASP A 69 0.11 -1.44 16.50
CA ASP A 69 1.17 -0.58 17.06
C ASP A 69 2.22 -0.16 16.01
N ALA A 70 2.29 -0.85 14.87
CA ALA A 70 3.20 -0.50 13.76
C ALA A 70 2.81 0.81 13.05
N ILE A 71 1.65 1.41 13.38
CA ILE A 71 1.18 2.67 12.81
C ILE A 71 2.19 3.81 12.97
N GLU A 72 2.96 3.82 14.06
CA GLU A 72 3.96 4.84 14.39
C GLU A 72 5.28 4.67 13.61
N GLU A 73 5.49 3.50 12.99
CA GLU A 73 6.72 3.19 12.24
C GLU A 73 6.71 3.75 10.82
N HIS A 74 5.56 4.23 10.34
CA HIS A 74 5.37 4.61 8.94
C HIS A 74 4.97 6.08 8.78
N HIS A 75 5.86 6.85 8.16
CA HIS A 75 5.54 8.23 7.78
C HIS A 75 4.72 8.27 6.49
N VAL A 76 3.50 8.81 6.58
CA VAL A 76 2.64 9.11 5.42
C VAL A 76 2.68 10.61 5.16
N GLU A 77 3.08 10.99 3.95
CA GLU A 77 2.94 12.37 3.50
C GLU A 77 1.55 12.53 2.88
N LEU A 78 0.78 13.50 3.40
CA LEU A 78 -0.57 13.81 2.92
C LEU A 78 -0.60 15.26 2.46
N ASP A 79 -1.17 15.49 1.28
CA ASP A 79 -1.69 16.81 0.93
C ASP A 79 -3.07 17.01 1.59
N LEU A 80 -3.66 18.19 1.39
CA LEU A 80 -4.96 18.52 1.97
C LEU A 80 -6.04 17.50 1.59
N ALA A 81 -6.09 17.10 0.31
CA ALA A 81 -7.07 16.15 -0.18
C ALA A 81 -6.87 14.76 0.44
N GLY A 82 -5.62 14.30 0.55
CA GLY A 82 -5.27 13.06 1.20
C GLY A 82 -5.66 13.04 2.68
N ALA A 83 -5.46 14.16 3.40
CA ALA A 83 -5.86 14.29 4.79
C ALA A 83 -7.39 14.25 4.97
N GLU A 84 -8.15 14.92 4.10
CA GLU A 84 -9.62 14.88 4.11
C GLU A 84 -10.14 13.46 3.89
N VAL A 85 -9.60 12.74 2.89
CA VAL A 85 -9.99 11.35 2.60
C VAL A 85 -9.67 10.42 3.77
N MET A 86 -8.48 10.55 4.37
CA MET A 86 -8.08 9.73 5.52
C MET A 86 -8.98 9.99 6.73
N TYR A 87 -9.35 11.25 6.99
CA TYR A 87 -10.27 11.61 8.06
C TYR A 87 -11.66 11.00 7.84
N GLU A 88 -12.19 11.07 6.62
CA GLU A 88 -13.49 10.47 6.32
C GLU A 88 -13.49 8.95 6.52
N LEU A 89 -12.48 8.26 5.96
CA LEU A 89 -12.41 6.80 6.00
C LEU A 89 -12.11 6.24 7.40
N SER A 90 -11.28 6.94 8.19
CA SER A 90 -10.96 6.53 9.57
C SER A 90 -12.17 6.66 10.51
N ASN A 91 -13.05 7.63 10.27
CA ASN A 91 -14.25 7.85 11.08
C ASN A 91 -15.47 7.01 10.67
N LEU A 92 -15.37 6.20 9.61
CA LEU A 92 -16.44 5.24 9.28
C LEU A 92 -16.56 4.17 10.36
N SER A 93 -17.80 3.79 10.68
CA SER A 93 -18.04 2.57 11.45
C SER A 93 -17.54 1.36 10.67
N ASP A 94 -17.21 0.27 11.36
CA ASP A 94 -16.75 -0.96 10.70
C ASP A 94 -17.80 -1.50 9.71
N ALA A 95 -19.08 -1.39 10.06
CA ALA A 95 -20.18 -1.80 9.19
C ALA A 95 -20.21 -0.98 7.89
N ASP A 96 -20.09 0.35 7.99
CA ASP A 96 -20.11 1.25 6.83
C ASP A 96 -18.86 1.06 5.96
N PHE A 97 -17.70 0.89 6.58
CA PHE A 97 -16.44 0.65 5.88
C PHE A 97 -16.51 -0.65 5.07
N VAL A 98 -16.94 -1.75 5.70
CA VAL A 98 -17.10 -3.05 5.05
C VAL A 98 -18.16 -2.99 3.94
N GLN A 99 -19.26 -2.26 4.16
CA GLN A 99 -20.30 -2.10 3.15
C GLN A 99 -19.77 -1.36 1.91
N ARG A 100 -19.06 -0.23 2.10
CA ARG A 100 -18.42 0.51 1.00
C ARG A 100 -17.41 -0.35 0.24
N LEU A 101 -16.60 -1.14 0.96
CA LEU A 101 -15.63 -2.05 0.33
C LEU A 101 -16.34 -3.10 -0.54
N LYS A 102 -17.43 -3.70 -0.05
CA LYS A 102 -18.23 -4.67 -0.81
C LYS A 102 -18.85 -4.05 -2.06
N GLU A 103 -19.37 -2.84 -1.97
CA GLU A 103 -19.91 -2.11 -3.11
C GLU A 103 -18.83 -1.80 -4.15
N MET A 104 -17.64 -1.38 -3.71
CA MET A 104 -16.48 -1.16 -4.56
C MET A 104 -16.06 -2.42 -5.32
N ILE A 105 -15.92 -3.55 -4.63
CA ILE A 105 -15.56 -4.85 -5.24
C ILE A 105 -16.61 -5.24 -6.29
N LYS A 106 -17.90 -5.18 -5.93
CA LYS A 106 -19.01 -5.46 -6.84
C LYS A 106 -19.01 -4.58 -8.09
N ASN A 107 -18.69 -3.29 -7.92
CA ASN A 107 -18.67 -2.32 -9.03
C ASN A 107 -17.43 -2.44 -9.92
N SER A 108 -16.32 -2.99 -9.39
CA SER A 108 -15.09 -3.23 -10.14
C SER A 108 -15.11 -4.54 -10.93
N GLY A 109 -16.22 -5.30 -10.89
CA GLY A 109 -16.41 -6.53 -11.65
C GLY A 109 -15.63 -7.73 -11.09
N MET A 110 -15.16 -7.62 -9.84
CA MET A 110 -14.56 -8.71 -9.07
C MET A 110 -15.60 -9.43 -8.21
#